data_AF-A0A4R4QL35-F1
#
_entry.id   AF-A0A4R4QL35-F1
#
_cell.length_a   1.000
_cell.length_b   1.000
_cell.length_c   1.000
_cell.angle_alpha   90.00
_cell.angle_beta   90.00
_cell.angle_gamma   90.00
#
_symmetry.space_group_name_H-M   'P 1'
#
loop_
_entity.id
_entity.type
_entity.pdbx_description
1 polymer ?
#
loop_
_entity_poly.entity_id
_entity_poly.type
_entity_poly.pdbx_seq_one_letter_code
_entity_poly.pdbx_strand_id
1 'polypeptide(L)'
;MGSKRLDPRRLQLVFGAFALTAGTVTALRPDPPHPLFTIAAACGYALAAALSFGGWFALRRAATSAPARTVLIVFHLLFVPAQFLFLLAHDLPWLGMALSSAIVVSLKPRFPRLKRTPRKVWLTLHVGIGVGWLGVATGMLVLAIVGASADSHEMQHGAYLLLHRFDLLLAIPSAFATIVTGVVVSLGTPWGLVTHKWVLAKLVIALALPLLASFEGPWIEELEARSADGVIETGTTGLLLTGAMGLFTVLLWTAVVLSVFKPGGRTPWARPKGERRGRPVNAARAPALASPHRPVPVSDSGGGDS
;
A
#
# COMPACT_ATOMS: atom_id res chain seq x y z
N MET A 1 -31.65 1.74 3.15
CA MET A 1 -30.92 2.78 3.90
C MET A 1 -29.85 3.40 3.01
N GLY A 2 -30.06 4.64 2.56
CA GLY A 2 -29.06 5.35 1.75
C GLY A 2 -27.83 5.65 2.60
N SER A 3 -26.65 5.17 2.18
CA SER A 3 -25.40 5.52 2.85
C SER A 3 -25.27 7.05 2.85
N LYS A 4 -25.36 7.70 4.03
CA LYS A 4 -24.97 9.11 4.18
C LYS A 4 -23.54 9.22 3.64
N ARG A 5 -23.38 9.79 2.45
CA ARG A 5 -22.06 9.93 1.82
C ARG A 5 -21.27 10.90 2.70
N LEU A 6 -20.09 10.48 3.15
CA LEU A 6 -19.20 11.33 3.94
C LEU A 6 -18.79 12.54 3.08
N ASP A 7 -19.02 13.75 3.61
CA ASP A 7 -18.61 14.98 2.96
C ASP A 7 -17.08 15.13 3.08
N PRO A 8 -16.33 15.11 1.96
CA PRO A 8 -14.87 15.22 1.99
C PRO A 8 -14.39 16.51 2.68
N ARG A 9 -15.19 17.58 2.66
CA ARG A 9 -14.84 18.84 3.35
C ARG A 9 -14.91 18.71 4.87
N ARG A 10 -15.92 18.00 5.40
CA ARG A 10 -16.03 17.76 6.84
C ARG A 10 -14.94 16.81 7.33
N LEU A 11 -14.59 15.80 6.53
CA LEU A 11 -13.49 14.89 6.83
C LEU A 11 -12.13 15.62 6.89
N GLN A 12 -11.88 16.56 5.99
CA GLN A 12 -10.65 17.38 6.01
C GLN A 12 -10.53 18.24 7.28
N LEU A 13 -11.62 18.81 7.78
CA LEU A 13 -11.62 19.53 9.06
C LEU A 13 -11.31 18.61 10.25
N VAL A 14 -11.98 17.46 10.31
CA VAL A 14 -11.79 16.47 11.40
C VAL A 14 -10.34 15.97 11.41
N PHE A 15 -9.79 15.67 10.23
CA PHE A 15 -8.41 15.22 10.12
C PHE A 15 -7.40 16.34 10.40
N GLY A 16 -7.65 17.58 9.98
CA GLY A 16 -6.80 18.73 10.30
C GLY A 16 -6.72 19.00 11.80
N ALA A 17 -7.84 18.88 12.51
CA ALA A 17 -7.88 18.97 13.97
C ALA A 17 -7.08 17.83 14.63
N PHE A 18 -7.29 16.58 14.20
CA PHE A 18 -6.50 15.43 14.66
C PHE A 18 -5.00 15.62 14.42
N ALA A 19 -4.61 16.08 13.23
CA ALA A 19 -3.22 16.29 12.86
C ALA A 19 -2.55 17.37 13.71
N LEU A 20 -3.26 18.47 14.02
CA LEU A 20 -2.76 19.47 14.97
C LEU A 20 -2.54 18.85 16.34
N THR A 21 -3.53 18.14 16.90
CA THR A 21 -3.43 17.53 18.23
C THR A 21 -2.28 16.51 18.29
N ALA A 22 -2.21 15.60 17.31
CA ALA A 22 -1.14 14.59 17.23
C ALA A 22 0.23 15.24 17.06
N GLY A 23 0.36 16.27 16.23
CA GLY A 23 1.59 17.03 16.04
C GLY A 23 2.04 17.74 17.31
N THR A 24 1.12 18.38 18.04
CA THR A 24 1.43 19.05 19.31
C THR A 24 1.82 18.06 20.41
N VAL A 25 1.13 16.92 20.53
CA VAL A 25 1.46 15.89 21.53
C VAL A 25 2.84 15.29 21.23
N THR A 26 3.15 15.07 19.95
CA THR A 26 4.46 14.55 19.53
C THR A 26 5.58 15.56 19.79
N ALA A 27 5.35 16.85 19.50
CA ALA A 27 6.33 17.90 19.69
C ALA A 27 6.60 18.25 21.17
N LEU A 28 5.62 18.02 22.04
CA LEU A 28 5.69 18.30 23.47
C LEU A 28 6.11 17.08 24.31
N ARG A 29 6.47 15.95 23.68
CA ARG A 29 6.86 14.73 24.39
C ARG A 29 8.22 14.95 25.09
N PRO A 30 8.28 14.91 26.43
CA PRO A 30 9.55 14.98 27.14
C PRO A 30 10.34 13.68 26.86
N ASP A 31 11.61 13.82 26.49
CA ASP A 31 12.57 12.76 26.18
C ASP A 31 12.13 11.75 25.10
N PRO A 32 12.13 12.14 23.81
CA PRO A 32 11.79 11.23 22.73
C PRO A 32 12.88 10.15 22.55
N PRO A 33 12.52 8.85 22.53
CA PRO A 33 13.49 7.75 22.35
C PRO A 33 14.22 7.84 21.00
N HIS A 34 13.55 8.37 19.97
CA HIS A 34 14.15 8.61 18.66
C HIS A 34 13.89 10.06 18.17
N PRO A 35 14.85 10.99 18.31
CA PRO A 35 14.62 12.41 18.04
C PRO A 35 14.35 12.71 16.56
N LEU A 36 14.97 11.96 15.63
CA LEU A 36 14.76 12.13 14.19
C LEU A 36 13.32 11.79 13.77
N PHE A 37 12.78 10.67 14.23
CA PHE A 37 11.40 10.28 13.92
C PHE A 37 10.39 11.21 14.58
N THR A 38 10.70 11.75 15.76
CA THR A 38 9.85 12.72 16.47
C THR A 38 9.75 14.04 15.72
N ILE A 39 10.89 14.57 15.23
CA ILE A 39 10.91 15.78 14.39
C ILE A 39 10.18 15.52 13.08
N ALA A 40 10.46 14.40 12.40
CA ALA A 40 9.80 14.05 11.15
C ALA A 40 8.28 13.91 11.32
N ALA A 41 7.83 13.31 12.43
CA ALA A 41 6.42 13.18 12.79
C ALA A 41 5.78 14.54 13.07
N ALA A 42 6.41 15.40 13.88
CA ALA A 42 5.91 16.73 14.19
C ALA A 42 5.79 17.58 12.92
N CYS A 43 6.82 17.61 12.07
CA CYS A 43 6.78 18.30 10.78
C CYS A 43 5.73 17.71 9.84
N GLY A 44 5.61 16.38 9.79
CA GLY A 44 4.63 15.67 8.98
C GLY A 44 3.19 16.01 9.38
N TYR A 45 2.88 15.98 10.68
CA TYR A 45 1.56 16.35 11.21
C TYR A 45 1.25 17.83 11.06
N ALA A 46 2.23 18.73 11.20
CA ALA A 46 2.06 20.15 10.94
C ALA A 46 1.74 20.43 9.46
N LEU A 47 2.47 19.79 8.54
CA LEU A 47 2.17 19.85 7.10
C LEU A 47 0.78 19.27 6.79
N ALA A 48 0.42 18.16 7.44
CA ALA A 48 -0.89 17.54 7.30
C ALA A 48 -2.03 18.45 7.75
N ALA A 49 -1.86 19.15 8.88
CA ALA A 49 -2.81 20.15 9.33
C ALA A 49 -2.95 21.28 8.31
N ALA A 50 -1.84 21.88 7.87
CA ALA A 50 -1.83 22.97 6.90
C ALA A 50 -2.53 22.59 5.58
N LEU A 51 -2.20 21.42 5.02
CA LEU A 51 -2.82 20.92 3.80
C LEU A 51 -4.29 20.56 3.97
N SER A 52 -4.70 20.09 5.15
CA SER A 52 -6.10 19.74 5.40
C SER A 52 -7.00 20.96 5.57
N PHE A 53 -6.52 21.99 6.27
CA PHE A 53 -7.23 23.28 6.34
C PHE A 53 -7.24 24.01 4.99
N GLY A 54 -6.12 23.99 4.26
CA GLY A 54 -6.03 24.51 2.90
C GLY A 54 -6.98 23.77 1.94
N GLY A 55 -7.06 22.44 2.06
CA GLY A 55 -7.99 21.59 1.32
C GLY A 55 -9.46 21.88 1.63
N TRP A 56 -9.79 22.08 2.91
CA TRP A 56 -11.14 22.48 3.32
C TRP A 56 -11.60 23.80 2.68
N PHE A 57 -10.68 24.77 2.57
CA PHE A 57 -10.94 26.05 1.92
C PHE A 57 -10.99 25.93 0.39
N ALA A 58 -10.02 25.25 -0.22
CA ALA A 58 -9.91 25.10 -1.67
C ALA A 58 -11.04 24.26 -2.28
N LEU A 59 -11.61 23.31 -1.53
CA LEU A 59 -12.78 22.53 -1.94
C LEU A 59 -14.09 23.35 -1.92
N ARG A 60 -14.11 24.58 -1.39
CA ARG A 60 -15.27 25.51 -1.48
C ARG A 60 -15.43 26.10 -2.87
N ARG A 61 -14.33 26.35 -3.59
CA ARG A 61 -14.34 27.06 -4.87
C ARG A 61 -14.27 26.05 -6.03
N ALA A 62 -15.20 26.18 -6.99
CA ALA A 62 -15.26 25.29 -8.15
C ALA A 62 -13.94 25.28 -8.94
N ALA A 63 -13.33 26.46 -9.14
CA ALA A 63 -12.08 26.64 -9.89
C ALA A 63 -10.87 25.89 -9.27
N THR A 64 -10.77 25.82 -7.94
CA THR A 64 -9.65 25.17 -7.24
C THR A 64 -9.97 23.74 -6.82
N SER A 65 -11.22 23.30 -6.94
CA SER A 65 -11.67 21.99 -6.45
C SER A 65 -11.00 20.81 -7.16
N ALA A 66 -10.72 20.93 -8.46
CA ALA A 66 -10.09 19.87 -9.25
C ALA A 66 -8.60 19.69 -8.91
N PRO A 67 -7.73 20.72 -8.96
CA PRO A 67 -6.34 20.58 -8.56
C PRO A 67 -6.18 20.23 -7.07
N ALA A 68 -7.01 20.82 -6.19
CA ALA A 68 -6.98 20.51 -4.76
C ALA A 68 -7.31 19.03 -4.47
N ARG A 69 -8.28 18.44 -5.17
CA ARG A 69 -8.58 16.99 -5.05
C ARG A 69 -7.36 16.13 -5.35
N THR A 70 -6.64 16.43 -6.43
CA THR A 70 -5.44 15.65 -6.83
C THR A 70 -4.33 15.76 -5.79
N VAL A 71 -4.04 16.98 -5.33
CA VAL A 71 -3.03 17.21 -4.29
C VAL A 71 -3.39 16.49 -3.00
N LEU A 72 -4.64 16.59 -2.53
CA LEU A 72 -5.10 15.92 -1.31
C LEU A 72 -5.07 14.40 -1.45
N ILE A 73 -5.46 13.86 -2.60
CA ILE A 73 -5.38 12.43 -2.87
C ILE A 73 -3.93 11.95 -2.78
N VAL A 74 -2.99 12.61 -3.47
CA VAL A 74 -1.58 12.23 -3.45
C VAL A 74 -1.00 12.38 -2.05
N PHE A 75 -1.31 13.49 -1.39
CA PHE A 75 -0.88 13.76 -0.01
C PHE A 75 -1.34 12.65 0.93
N HIS A 76 -2.66 12.41 1.07
CA HIS A 76 -3.16 11.40 2.00
C HIS A 76 -2.68 9.99 1.63
N LEU A 77 -2.47 9.71 0.35
CA LEU A 77 -1.99 8.42 -0.10
C LEU A 77 -0.51 8.18 0.22
N LEU A 78 0.32 9.23 0.25
CA LEU A 78 1.68 9.19 0.79
C LEU A 78 1.70 9.29 2.32
N PHE A 79 0.72 9.98 2.90
CA PHE A 79 0.64 10.26 4.32
C PHE A 79 0.14 9.05 5.11
N VAL A 80 -0.76 8.21 4.57
CA VAL A 80 -1.18 6.95 5.22
C VAL A 80 0.02 6.06 5.58
N PRO A 81 0.95 5.73 4.67
CA PRO A 81 2.15 4.99 5.04
C PRO A 81 3.14 5.81 5.88
N ALA A 82 3.19 7.14 5.73
CA ALA A 82 4.01 7.99 6.60
C ALA A 82 3.51 8.01 8.05
N GLN A 83 2.20 7.99 8.28
CA GLN A 83 1.58 7.85 9.61
C GLN A 83 1.94 6.52 10.26
N PHE A 84 2.29 5.52 9.46
CA PHE A 84 2.81 4.25 9.92
C PHE A 84 4.26 4.36 10.43
N LEU A 85 5.12 5.18 9.80
CA LEU A 85 6.44 5.50 10.38
C LEU A 85 6.32 6.23 11.72
N PHE A 86 5.23 6.97 11.91
CA PHE A 86 4.97 7.71 13.16
C PHE A 86 4.33 6.83 14.25
N LEU A 87 4.09 5.55 13.97
CA LEU A 87 3.59 4.56 14.95
C LEU A 87 4.60 4.33 16.09
N LEU A 88 5.89 4.49 15.80
CA LEU A 88 6.99 4.48 16.77
C LEU A 88 6.92 5.65 17.78
N ALA A 89 6.13 6.69 17.51
CA ALA A 89 6.11 7.93 18.30
C ALA A 89 4.79 8.21 19.06
N HIS A 90 3.69 7.49 18.80
CA HIS A 90 2.36 7.85 19.34
C HIS A 90 1.42 6.65 19.55
N ASP A 91 0.53 6.73 20.55
CA ASP A 91 -0.40 5.65 20.95
C ASP A 91 -1.68 5.53 20.07
N LEU A 92 -1.99 6.54 19.24
CA LEU A 92 -3.23 6.64 18.44
C LEU A 92 -3.10 6.84 16.89
N PRO A 93 -2.11 6.26 16.19
CA PRO A 93 -1.93 6.44 14.74
C PRO A 93 -3.02 5.76 13.89
N TRP A 94 -3.71 4.77 14.46
CA TRP A 94 -4.80 4.03 13.81
C TRP A 94 -6.01 4.90 13.47
N LEU A 95 -6.33 5.91 14.30
CA LEU A 95 -7.36 6.91 14.00
C LEU A 95 -6.97 7.77 12.80
N GLY A 96 -5.71 8.19 12.73
CA GLY A 96 -5.15 8.96 11.61
C GLY A 96 -5.23 8.20 10.29
N MET A 97 -4.84 6.92 10.30
CA MET A 97 -4.93 6.05 9.12
C MET A 97 -6.37 5.83 8.66
N ALA A 98 -7.31 5.60 9.59
CA ALA A 98 -8.72 5.44 9.28
C ALA A 98 -9.33 6.71 8.66
N LEU A 99 -9.05 7.88 9.23
CA LEU A 99 -9.50 9.18 8.72
C LEU A 99 -8.88 9.50 7.35
N SER A 100 -7.57 9.33 7.20
CA SER A 100 -6.84 9.58 5.95
C SER A 100 -7.32 8.65 4.83
N SER A 101 -7.57 7.37 5.15
CA SER A 101 -8.17 6.40 4.21
C SER A 101 -9.60 6.77 3.83
N ALA A 102 -10.44 7.19 4.80
CA ALA A 102 -11.80 7.65 4.53
C ALA A 102 -11.82 8.89 3.62
N ILE A 103 -10.86 9.80 3.79
CA ILE A 103 -10.67 10.97 2.92
C ILE A 103 -10.33 10.53 1.50
N VAL A 104 -9.32 9.68 1.30
CA VAL A 104 -8.93 9.20 -0.04
C VAL A 104 -10.11 8.54 -0.75
N VAL A 105 -10.87 7.68 -0.06
CA VAL A 105 -12.07 7.01 -0.62
C VAL A 105 -13.15 8.04 -1.00
N SER A 106 -13.36 9.05 -0.15
CA SER A 106 -14.36 10.11 -0.39
C SER A 106 -14.02 11.03 -1.57
N LEU A 107 -12.73 11.24 -1.85
CA LEU A 107 -12.24 12.12 -2.91
C LEU A 107 -12.40 11.52 -4.32
N LYS A 108 -12.72 10.21 -4.43
CA LYS A 108 -12.93 9.46 -5.68
C LYS A 108 -11.76 9.65 -6.68
N PRO A 109 -10.58 9.13 -6.36
CA PRO A 109 -9.41 9.28 -7.21
C PRO A 109 -9.64 8.81 -8.64
N ARG A 110 -9.33 9.66 -9.61
CA ARG A 110 -9.23 9.31 -11.03
C ARG A 110 -7.78 9.52 -11.45
N PHE A 111 -6.99 8.46 -11.45
CA PHE A 111 -5.61 8.52 -11.90
C PHE A 111 -5.53 8.28 -13.40
N PRO A 112 -4.88 9.18 -14.17
CA PRO A 112 -4.52 8.91 -15.55
C PRO A 112 -3.61 7.68 -15.62
N ARG A 113 -3.81 6.81 -16.61
CA ARG A 113 -2.90 5.66 -16.82
C ARG A 113 -1.50 6.19 -17.13
N LEU A 114 -0.48 5.63 -16.48
CA LEU A 114 0.90 6.00 -16.75
C LEU A 114 1.27 5.63 -18.19
N LYS A 115 2.00 6.52 -18.87
CA LYS A 115 2.63 6.23 -20.16
C LYS A 115 3.63 5.07 -20.01
N ARG A 116 3.98 4.41 -21.13
CA ARG A 116 4.78 3.17 -21.14
C ARG A 116 6.12 3.28 -20.39
N THR A 117 6.83 4.40 -20.53
CA THR A 117 8.18 4.60 -19.94
C THR A 117 8.12 4.86 -18.43
N PRO A 118 7.36 5.83 -17.90
CA PRO A 118 7.22 6.02 -16.45
C PRO A 118 6.72 4.76 -15.73
N ARG A 119 5.81 4.01 -16.35
CA ARG A 119 5.32 2.74 -15.79
C ARG A 119 6.45 1.73 -15.56
N LYS A 120 7.38 1.61 -16.51
CA LYS A 120 8.53 0.69 -16.37
C LYS A 120 9.46 1.15 -15.26
N VAL A 121 9.78 2.44 -15.19
CA VAL A 121 10.65 3.00 -14.14
C VAL A 121 10.07 2.73 -12.75
N TRP A 122 8.81 3.08 -12.51
CA TRP A 122 8.16 2.83 -11.21
C TRP A 122 8.05 1.36 -10.87
N LEU A 123 7.81 0.50 -11.86
CA LEU A 123 7.78 -0.95 -11.63
C LEU A 123 9.17 -1.48 -11.27
N THR A 124 10.22 -1.04 -11.96
CA THR A 124 11.60 -1.44 -11.66
C THR A 124 12.01 -0.96 -10.27
N LEU A 125 11.70 0.29 -9.90
CA LEU A 125 11.95 0.81 -8.56
C LEU A 125 11.19 -0.01 -7.50
N HIS A 126 9.90 -0.28 -7.71
CA HIS A 126 9.11 -1.07 -6.76
C HIS A 126 9.68 -2.47 -6.55
N VAL A 127 10.07 -3.15 -7.63
CA VAL A 127 10.68 -4.49 -7.56
C VAL A 127 12.05 -4.42 -6.90
N GLY A 128 12.91 -3.48 -7.29
CA GLY A 128 14.25 -3.33 -6.74
C GLY A 128 14.23 -3.03 -5.23
N ILE A 129 13.38 -2.11 -4.80
CA ILE A 129 13.19 -1.77 -3.39
C ILE A 129 12.59 -2.96 -2.62
N GLY A 130 11.59 -3.65 -3.19
CA GLY A 130 10.99 -4.82 -2.56
C GLY A 130 11.97 -5.99 -2.38
N VAL A 131 12.83 -6.25 -3.37
CA VAL A 131 13.91 -7.26 -3.27
C VAL A 131 14.98 -6.81 -2.28
N GLY A 132 15.35 -5.54 -2.28
CA GLY A 132 16.27 -4.98 -1.28
C GLY A 132 15.73 -5.16 0.14
N TRP A 133 14.44 -4.91 0.37
CA TRP A 133 13.81 -5.10 1.66
C TRP A 133 13.81 -6.56 2.12
N LEU A 134 13.59 -7.51 1.20
CA LEU A 134 13.73 -8.95 1.48
C LEU A 134 15.18 -9.32 1.88
N GLY A 135 16.17 -8.72 1.21
CA GLY A 135 17.58 -8.88 1.57
C GLY A 135 17.88 -8.38 2.99
N VAL A 136 17.39 -7.19 3.34
CA VAL A 136 17.51 -6.60 4.68
C VAL A 136 16.88 -7.52 5.73
N ALA A 137 15.64 -7.97 5.51
CA ALA A 137 14.96 -8.89 6.41
C ALA A 137 15.73 -10.20 6.62
N THR A 138 16.30 -10.75 5.56
CA THR A 138 17.11 -11.97 5.65
C THR A 138 18.40 -11.72 6.44
N GLY A 139 19.06 -10.58 6.21
CA GLY A 139 20.24 -10.19 6.98
C GLY A 139 19.94 -9.99 8.47
N MET A 140 18.83 -9.33 8.79
CA MET A 140 18.40 -9.15 10.18
C MET A 140 18.04 -10.47 10.86
N LEU A 141 17.42 -11.42 10.15
CA LEU A 141 17.21 -12.77 10.66
C LEU A 141 18.53 -13.47 10.99
N VAL A 142 19.53 -13.38 10.11
CA VAL A 142 20.86 -13.94 10.38
C VAL A 142 21.49 -13.28 11.61
N LEU A 143 21.41 -11.95 11.73
CA LEU A 143 21.92 -11.24 12.91
C LEU A 143 21.20 -11.65 14.20
N ALA A 144 19.88 -11.85 14.15
CA ALA A 144 19.12 -12.32 15.32
C ALA A 144 19.56 -13.72 15.77
N ILE A 145 19.77 -14.63 14.81
CA ILE A 145 20.28 -15.97 15.09
C ILE A 145 21.68 -15.90 15.69
N VAL A 146 22.58 -15.11 15.08
CA VAL A 146 23.96 -14.93 15.58
C VAL A 146 23.96 -14.34 16.98
N GLY A 147 23.17 -13.30 17.25
CA GLY A 147 23.04 -12.72 18.59
C GLY A 147 22.46 -13.71 19.62
N ALA A 148 21.60 -14.62 19.18
CA ALA A 148 21.00 -15.63 20.04
C ALA A 148 21.95 -16.81 20.34
N SER A 149 22.88 -17.13 19.43
CA SER A 149 23.72 -18.34 19.51
C SER A 149 25.21 -18.07 19.69
N ALA A 150 25.65 -16.81 19.79
CA ALA A 150 27.06 -16.46 19.92
C ALA A 150 27.60 -16.73 21.33
N ASP A 151 28.78 -17.36 21.40
CA ASP A 151 29.49 -17.63 22.65
C ASP A 151 30.43 -16.49 23.07
N SER A 152 30.77 -15.57 22.15
CA SER A 152 31.66 -14.44 22.43
C SER A 152 30.89 -13.12 22.52
N HIS A 153 31.32 -12.28 23.46
CA HIS A 153 30.72 -10.96 23.71
C HIS A 153 30.71 -10.10 22.44
N GLU A 154 31.87 -10.01 21.77
CA GLU A 154 32.04 -9.18 20.57
C GLU A 154 31.04 -9.57 19.46
N MET A 155 30.81 -10.87 19.29
CA MET A 155 29.93 -11.38 18.23
C MET A 155 28.45 -11.21 18.61
N GLN A 156 28.10 -11.45 19.87
CA GLN A 156 26.72 -11.27 20.34
C GLN A 156 26.32 -9.80 20.31
N HIS A 157 27.09 -8.92 20.94
CA HIS A 157 26.78 -7.49 21.01
C HIS A 157 26.83 -6.85 19.61
N GLY A 158 27.83 -7.19 18.80
CA GLY A 158 27.95 -6.71 17.43
C GLY A 158 26.75 -7.10 16.56
N ALA A 159 26.18 -8.30 16.77
CA ALA A 159 25.00 -8.74 16.04
C ALA A 159 23.75 -7.91 16.39
N TYR A 160 23.48 -7.67 17.69
CA TYR A 160 22.35 -6.84 18.12
C TYR A 160 22.52 -5.37 17.73
N LEU A 161 23.72 -4.82 17.85
CA LEU A 161 24.05 -3.47 17.39
C LEU A 161 23.75 -3.30 15.89
N LEU A 162 24.26 -4.20 15.05
CA LEU A 162 24.03 -4.14 13.60
C LEU A 162 22.56 -4.36 13.25
N LEU A 163 21.87 -5.24 13.98
CA LEU A 163 20.44 -5.50 13.79
C LEU A 163 19.64 -4.21 14.05
N HIS A 164 19.92 -3.50 15.14
CA HIS A 164 19.32 -2.20 15.41
C HIS A 164 19.60 -1.20 14.29
N ARG A 165 20.86 -1.09 13.84
CA ARG A 165 21.20 -0.16 12.74
C ARG A 165 20.50 -0.52 11.43
N PHE A 166 20.36 -1.81 11.12
CA PHE A 166 19.67 -2.28 9.91
C PHE A 166 18.18 -1.95 9.98
N ASP A 167 17.56 -2.10 11.15
CA ASP A 167 16.16 -1.74 11.34
C ASP A 167 15.93 -0.26 11.03
N LEU A 168 16.69 0.62 11.68
CA LEU A 168 16.54 2.07 11.54
C LEU A 168 16.90 2.61 10.15
N LEU A 169 18.01 2.14 9.58
CA LEU A 169 18.59 2.75 8.37
C LEU A 169 18.12 2.07 7.08
N LEU A 170 17.71 0.81 7.13
CA LEU A 170 17.38 0.03 5.94
C LEU A 170 15.95 -0.48 5.96
N ALA A 171 15.50 -1.13 7.03
CA ALA A 171 14.17 -1.76 7.07
C ALA A 171 13.07 -0.70 7.03
N ILE A 172 13.13 0.30 7.91
CA ILE A 172 12.15 1.38 8.01
C ILE A 172 12.04 2.19 6.69
N PRO A 173 13.15 2.69 6.09
CA PRO A 173 13.08 3.39 4.80
C PRO A 173 12.60 2.50 3.65
N SER A 174 13.00 1.22 3.62
CA SER A 174 12.59 0.28 2.58
C SER A 174 11.10 -0.05 2.65
N ALA A 175 10.54 -0.20 3.85
CA ALA A 175 9.10 -0.39 4.06
C ALA A 175 8.32 0.79 3.47
N PHE A 176 8.72 2.02 3.82
CA PHE A 176 8.10 3.23 3.29
C PHE A 176 8.18 3.32 1.78
N ALA A 177 9.38 3.15 1.22
CA ALA A 177 9.61 3.23 -0.22
C ALA A 177 8.84 2.14 -0.99
N THR A 178 8.73 0.93 -0.43
CA THR A 178 7.95 -0.17 -1.01
C THR A 178 6.46 0.15 -1.05
N ILE A 179 5.90 0.70 0.03
CA ILE A 179 4.48 1.07 0.07
C ILE A 179 4.20 2.20 -0.92
N VAL A 180 5.00 3.27 -0.92
CA VAL A 180 4.84 4.41 -1.84
C VAL A 180 4.88 3.94 -3.30
N THR A 181 5.94 3.21 -3.68
CA THR A 181 6.09 2.71 -5.05
C THR A 181 4.98 1.72 -5.41
N GLY A 182 4.56 0.85 -4.49
CA GLY A 182 3.49 -0.12 -4.69
C GLY A 182 2.14 0.55 -4.95
N VAL A 183 1.85 1.65 -4.25
CA VAL A 183 0.63 2.41 -4.48
C VAL A 183 0.70 3.17 -5.81
N VAL A 184 1.83 3.80 -6.15
CA VAL A 184 2.01 4.46 -7.46
C VAL A 184 1.81 3.47 -8.60
N VAL A 185 2.41 2.28 -8.52
CA VAL A 185 2.25 1.23 -9.52
C VAL A 185 0.81 0.73 -9.57
N SER A 186 0.16 0.51 -8.43
CA SER A 186 -1.22 -0.01 -8.38
C SER A 186 -2.24 0.95 -8.97
N LEU A 187 -2.04 2.26 -8.82
CA LEU A 187 -2.91 3.30 -9.37
C LEU A 187 -2.59 3.66 -10.83
N GLY A 188 -1.32 3.63 -11.21
CA GLY A 188 -0.86 3.98 -12.54
C GLY A 188 -1.01 2.86 -13.58
N THR A 189 -1.32 1.63 -13.13
CA THR A 189 -1.49 0.45 -13.99
C THR A 189 -2.94 -0.02 -14.03
N PRO A 190 -3.37 -0.76 -15.08
CA PRO A 190 -4.75 -1.26 -15.19
C PRO A 190 -5.15 -2.24 -14.08
N TRP A 191 -4.22 -2.65 -13.21
CA TRP A 191 -4.46 -3.61 -12.15
C TRP A 191 -5.33 -3.05 -11.04
N GLY A 192 -5.22 -1.76 -10.70
CA GLY A 192 -5.96 -1.10 -9.62
C GLY A 192 -5.67 -1.68 -8.22
N LEU A 193 -5.71 -0.84 -7.18
CA LEU A 193 -5.30 -1.21 -5.81
C LEU A 193 -6.16 -2.33 -5.18
N VAL A 194 -7.44 -2.41 -5.56
CA VAL A 194 -8.41 -3.33 -4.95
C VAL A 194 -8.97 -4.33 -5.94
N THR A 195 -8.55 -4.32 -7.20
CA THR A 195 -9.21 -5.08 -8.27
C THR A 195 -8.84 -6.55 -8.25
N HIS A 196 -7.67 -6.90 -7.72
CA HIS A 196 -7.12 -8.24 -7.71
C HIS A 196 -6.76 -8.66 -6.27
N LYS A 197 -7.18 -9.87 -5.87
CA LYS A 197 -6.96 -10.38 -4.51
C LYS A 197 -5.47 -10.41 -4.13
N TRP A 198 -4.59 -10.75 -5.08
CA TRP A 198 -3.14 -10.81 -4.85
C TRP A 198 -2.52 -9.42 -4.60
N VAL A 199 -3.05 -8.35 -5.22
CA VAL A 199 -2.59 -6.97 -4.96
C VAL A 199 -2.98 -6.55 -3.55
N LEU A 200 -4.22 -6.86 -3.15
CA LEU A 200 -4.69 -6.57 -1.80
C LEU A 200 -3.91 -7.37 -0.75
N ALA A 201 -3.65 -8.65 -0.98
CA ALA A 201 -2.86 -9.48 -0.09
C ALA A 201 -1.44 -8.92 0.12
N LYS A 202 -0.77 -8.48 -0.95
CA LYS A 202 0.54 -7.82 -0.84
C LYS A 202 0.49 -6.50 -0.11
N LEU A 203 -0.57 -5.71 -0.32
CA LEU A 203 -0.75 -4.46 0.42
C LEU A 203 -0.95 -4.74 1.91
N VAL A 204 -1.74 -5.76 2.25
CA VAL A 204 -1.92 -6.19 3.65
C VAL A 204 -0.61 -6.66 4.25
N ILE A 205 0.17 -7.48 3.54
CA ILE A 205 1.50 -7.91 4.00
C ILE A 205 2.42 -6.69 4.22
N ALA A 206 2.50 -5.78 3.24
CA ALA A 206 3.34 -4.59 3.34
C ALA A 206 2.95 -3.64 4.49
N LEU A 207 1.67 -3.65 4.90
CA LEU A 207 1.19 -2.89 6.06
C LEU A 207 1.33 -3.66 7.39
N ALA A 208 1.27 -4.99 7.36
CA ALA A 208 1.44 -5.82 8.55
C ALA A 208 2.90 -5.85 9.02
N LEU A 209 3.86 -5.84 8.09
CA LEU A 209 5.29 -5.90 8.42
C LEU A 209 5.76 -4.78 9.35
N PRO A 210 5.49 -3.50 9.10
CA PRO A 210 5.88 -2.46 10.06
C PRO A 210 5.05 -2.50 11.35
N LEU A 211 3.87 -3.15 11.38
CA LEU A 211 3.15 -3.39 12.64
C LEU A 211 3.93 -4.37 13.52
N LEU A 212 4.41 -5.47 12.92
CA LEU A 212 5.28 -6.43 13.58
C LEU A 212 6.57 -5.75 14.06
N ALA A 213 7.15 -4.87 13.24
CA ALA A 213 8.35 -4.11 13.59
C ALA A 213 8.19 -3.26 14.86
N SER A 214 6.98 -2.76 15.13
CA SER A 214 6.71 -1.98 16.35
C SER A 214 6.75 -2.83 17.63
N PHE A 215 6.54 -4.15 17.53
CA PHE A 215 6.64 -5.06 18.67
C PHE A 215 8.07 -5.56 18.89
N GLU A 216 8.85 -5.73 17.82
CA GLU A 216 10.22 -6.23 17.93
C GLU A 216 11.25 -5.15 18.26
N GLY A 217 10.99 -3.88 17.92
CA GLY A 217 11.87 -2.74 18.25
C GLY A 217 12.34 -2.71 19.73
N PRO A 218 11.43 -2.78 20.72
CA PRO A 218 11.81 -2.84 22.13
C PRO A 218 12.68 -4.05 22.49
N TRP A 219 12.48 -5.21 21.85
CA TRP A 219 13.31 -6.40 22.09
C TRP A 219 14.72 -6.22 21.54
N ILE A 220 14.87 -5.52 20.42
CA ILE A 220 16.17 -5.18 19.83
C ILE A 220 16.94 -4.24 20.76
N GLU A 221 16.29 -3.16 21.21
CA GLU A 221 16.85 -2.20 22.17
C GLU A 221 17.25 -2.87 23.49
N GLU A 222 16.40 -3.75 24.03
CA GLU A 222 16.66 -4.49 25.26
C GLU A 222 17.89 -5.39 25.13
N LEU A 223 17.97 -6.19 24.05
CA LEU A 223 19.06 -7.14 23.84
C LEU A 223 20.38 -6.44 23.51
N GLU A 224 20.34 -5.33 22.77
CA GLU A 224 21.51 -4.47 22.54
C GLU A 224 22.04 -3.90 23.87
N ALA A 225 21.15 -3.33 24.69
CA ALA A 225 21.54 -2.71 25.97
C ALA A 225 22.08 -3.75 26.96
N ARG A 226 21.42 -4.90 27.09
CA ARG A 226 21.85 -5.97 28.01
C ARG A 226 23.18 -6.60 27.59
N SER A 227 23.45 -6.69 26.28
CA SER A 227 24.69 -7.26 25.77
C SER A 227 25.88 -6.30 25.80
N ALA A 228 25.70 -5.05 26.24
CA ALA A 228 26.75 -4.03 26.19
C ALA A 228 27.95 -4.30 27.14
N ASP A 229 27.67 -4.91 28.30
CA ASP A 229 28.68 -5.13 29.35
C ASP A 229 29.21 -6.58 29.37
N GLY A 230 28.72 -7.46 28.50
CA GLY A 230 29.15 -8.85 28.43
C GLY A 230 28.19 -9.79 27.71
N VAL A 231 28.56 -11.07 27.65
CA VAL A 231 27.69 -12.12 27.10
C VAL A 231 26.46 -12.29 27.98
N ILE A 232 25.29 -12.32 27.35
CA ILE A 232 24.01 -12.53 28.01
C ILE A 232 23.32 -13.80 27.55
N GLU A 233 22.55 -14.38 28.46
CA GLU A 233 21.51 -15.34 28.09
C GLU A 233 20.30 -14.58 27.56
N THR A 234 19.98 -14.80 26.29
CA THR A 234 18.97 -14.04 25.54
C THR A 234 17.55 -14.46 25.92
N GLY A 235 17.39 -15.71 26.37
CA GLY A 235 16.14 -16.27 26.89
C GLY A 235 14.96 -16.12 25.94
N THR A 236 13.79 -15.85 26.51
CA THR A 236 12.54 -15.68 25.74
C THR A 236 12.62 -14.51 24.75
N THR A 237 13.27 -13.41 25.11
CA THR A 237 13.38 -12.22 24.25
C THR A 237 14.16 -12.54 22.96
N GLY A 238 15.28 -13.25 23.04
CA GLY A 238 16.05 -13.69 21.87
C GLY A 238 15.26 -14.63 20.96
N LEU A 239 14.51 -15.57 21.54
CA LEU A 239 13.64 -16.48 20.80
C LEU A 239 12.50 -15.74 20.09
N LEU A 240 11.84 -14.81 20.77
CA LEU A 240 10.76 -13.99 20.20
C LEU A 240 11.28 -13.10 19.07
N LEU A 241 12.43 -12.45 19.25
CA LEU A 241 13.06 -11.64 18.21
C LEU A 241 13.41 -12.48 16.98
N THR A 242 14.07 -13.63 17.17
CA THR A 242 14.42 -14.53 16.07
C THR A 242 13.19 -15.05 15.34
N GLY A 243 12.14 -15.43 16.08
CA GLY A 243 10.87 -15.86 15.53
C GLY A 243 10.16 -14.75 14.74
N ALA A 244 10.18 -13.52 15.25
CA ALA A 244 9.60 -12.35 14.58
C ALA A 244 10.34 -12.02 13.27
N MET A 245 11.67 -12.00 13.29
CA MET A 245 12.50 -11.85 12.08
C MET A 245 12.21 -12.95 11.06
N GLY A 246 12.08 -14.20 11.52
CA GLY A 246 11.74 -15.34 10.66
C GLY A 246 10.37 -15.17 9.99
N LEU A 247 9.36 -14.77 10.77
CA LEU A 247 8.03 -14.46 10.26
C LEU A 247 8.08 -13.31 9.23
N PHE A 248 8.85 -12.26 9.52
CA PHE A 248 9.04 -11.12 8.62
C PHE A 248 9.61 -11.56 7.27
N THR A 249 10.68 -12.36 7.28
CA THR A 249 11.29 -12.94 6.07
C THR A 249 10.31 -13.81 5.28
N VAL A 250 9.55 -14.68 5.96
CA VAL A 250 8.54 -15.55 5.33
C VAL A 250 7.41 -14.75 4.68
N LEU A 251 6.94 -13.70 5.33
CA LEU A 251 5.90 -12.82 4.79
C LEU A 251 6.37 -12.09 3.52
N LEU A 252 7.62 -11.60 3.50
CA LEU A 252 8.20 -10.98 2.30
C LEU A 252 8.42 -11.99 1.17
N TRP A 253 8.87 -13.20 1.47
CA TRP A 253 8.92 -14.28 0.48
C TRP A 253 7.54 -14.60 -0.08
N THR A 254 6.53 -14.65 0.77
CA THR A 254 5.14 -14.85 0.35
C THR A 254 4.69 -13.73 -0.59
N ALA A 255 5.07 -12.48 -0.33
CA ALA A 255 4.79 -11.35 -1.22
C ALA A 255 5.49 -11.51 -2.59
N VAL A 256 6.73 -12.02 -2.63
CA VAL A 256 7.47 -12.34 -3.87
C VAL A 256 6.77 -13.46 -4.64
N VAL A 257 6.41 -14.56 -3.98
CA VAL A 257 5.68 -15.70 -4.56
C VAL A 257 4.35 -15.21 -5.16
N LEU A 258 3.58 -14.44 -4.41
CA LEU A 258 2.34 -13.81 -4.90
C LEU A 258 2.58 -12.90 -6.12
N SER A 259 3.77 -12.32 -6.25
CA SER A 259 4.17 -11.48 -7.39
C SER A 259 4.45 -12.25 -8.66
N VAL A 260 5.10 -13.40 -8.51
CA VAL A 260 5.51 -14.26 -9.63
C VAL A 260 4.32 -15.09 -10.09
N PHE A 261 3.70 -15.83 -9.17
CA PHE A 261 2.67 -16.82 -9.50
C PHE A 261 1.29 -16.19 -9.73
N LYS A 262 1.05 -14.96 -9.26
CA LYS A 262 -0.19 -14.18 -9.46
C LYS A 262 -1.45 -15.04 -9.40
N PRO A 263 -1.77 -15.66 -8.25
CA PRO A 263 -2.94 -16.51 -8.14
C PRO A 263 -4.17 -15.70 -8.56
N GLY A 264 -4.75 -16.09 -9.70
CA GLY A 264 -5.75 -15.29 -10.41
C GLY A 264 -6.99 -15.07 -9.55
N GLY A 265 -7.61 -13.89 -9.70
CA GLY A 265 -8.89 -13.61 -9.05
C GLY A 265 -9.17 -12.12 -8.92
N ARG A 266 -10.23 -11.65 -9.59
CA ARG A 266 -10.80 -10.33 -9.34
C ARG A 266 -11.48 -10.30 -7.98
N THR A 267 -11.36 -9.19 -7.25
CA THR A 267 -12.11 -9.01 -6.01
C THR A 267 -13.60 -8.85 -6.31
N PRO A 268 -14.51 -9.23 -5.38
CA PRO A 268 -15.96 -9.09 -5.58
C PRO A 268 -16.40 -7.64 -5.86
N TRP A 269 -15.65 -6.65 -5.34
CA TRP A 269 -15.91 -5.21 -5.51
C TRP A 269 -15.58 -4.67 -6.91
N ALA A 270 -14.81 -5.42 -7.70
CA ALA A 270 -14.44 -5.05 -9.06
C ALA A 270 -15.42 -5.56 -10.14
N ARG A 271 -16.44 -6.34 -9.77
CA ARG A 271 -17.47 -6.77 -10.73
C ARG A 271 -18.31 -5.57 -11.16
N PRO A 272 -18.44 -5.27 -12.46
CA PRO A 272 -19.37 -4.25 -12.92
C PRO A 272 -20.77 -4.57 -12.40
N LYS A 273 -21.41 -3.60 -11.77
CA LYS A 273 -22.76 -3.71 -11.20
C LYS A 273 -23.86 -3.99 -12.25
N GLY A 274 -23.50 -4.19 -13.52
CA GLY A 274 -24.39 -4.34 -14.67
C GLY A 274 -24.58 -5.76 -15.21
N GLU A 275 -23.75 -6.75 -14.88
CA GLU A 275 -23.87 -8.10 -15.47
C GLU A 275 -24.94 -8.99 -14.82
N ARG A 276 -25.61 -8.53 -13.76
CA ARG A 276 -26.74 -9.26 -13.16
C ARG A 276 -28.11 -8.96 -13.80
N ARG A 277 -28.19 -8.14 -14.85
CA ARG A 277 -29.47 -7.77 -15.47
C ARG A 277 -29.36 -7.75 -16.99
N GLY A 278 -29.52 -8.92 -17.62
CA GLY A 278 -29.58 -8.97 -19.08
C GLY A 278 -29.42 -10.35 -19.70
N ARG A 279 -30.27 -11.32 -19.33
CA ARG A 279 -30.58 -12.42 -20.25
C ARG A 279 -32.10 -12.55 -20.38
N PRO A 280 -32.75 -11.82 -21.30
CA PRO A 280 -33.96 -12.34 -21.89
C PRO A 280 -33.52 -13.40 -22.92
N VAL A 281 -33.68 -14.68 -22.58
CA VAL A 281 -33.69 -15.73 -23.60
C VAL A 281 -34.97 -15.52 -24.39
N ASN A 282 -34.88 -14.77 -25.49
CA ASN A 282 -35.92 -14.77 -26.51
C ASN A 282 -35.57 -15.89 -27.49
N ALA A 283 -36.06 -17.10 -27.20
CA ALA A 283 -35.94 -18.26 -28.08
C ALA A 283 -37.31 -18.92 -28.22
N ALA A 284 -38.24 -18.21 -28.86
CA ALA A 284 -39.47 -18.79 -29.37
C ALA A 284 -39.92 -18.03 -30.63
N ARG A 285 -39.18 -18.20 -31.73
CA ARG A 285 -39.73 -18.18 -33.09
C ARG A 285 -38.68 -18.66 -34.10
N ALA A 286 -38.76 -19.93 -34.45
CA ALA A 286 -38.36 -20.37 -35.79
C ALA A 286 -39.51 -20.03 -36.75
N PRO A 287 -39.19 -19.68 -38.01
CA PRO A 287 -39.73 -20.50 -39.09
C PRO A 287 -38.60 -21.03 -39.98
N ALA A 288 -38.78 -22.29 -40.37
CA ALA A 288 -37.91 -23.05 -41.25
C ALA A 288 -37.83 -22.41 -42.64
N LEU A 289 -36.62 -22.36 -43.18
CA LEU A 289 -36.32 -22.11 -44.59
C LEU A 289 -36.72 -23.34 -45.40
N ALA A 290 -37.66 -23.18 -46.32
CA ALA A 290 -37.82 -24.06 -47.48
C ALA A 290 -37.24 -23.35 -48.71
N SER A 291 -36.29 -24.00 -49.39
CA SER A 291 -35.84 -23.68 -50.76
C SER A 291 -36.49 -24.69 -51.73
N PRO A 292 -36.33 -24.65 -53.08
CA PRO A 292 -35.80 -23.63 -54.00
C PRO A 292 -36.72 -23.39 -55.24
N HIS A 293 -36.60 -22.26 -55.95
CA HIS A 293 -36.78 -22.20 -57.42
C HIS A 293 -36.27 -20.84 -57.95
N ARG A 294 -35.28 -20.89 -58.86
CA ARG A 294 -34.88 -19.75 -59.70
C ARG A 294 -35.13 -20.14 -61.16
N PRO A 295 -35.83 -19.32 -61.96
CA PRO A 295 -35.82 -19.46 -63.41
C PRO A 295 -34.56 -18.81 -64.00
N VAL A 296 -34.02 -19.45 -65.05
CA VAL A 296 -32.97 -18.94 -65.95
C VAL A 296 -33.59 -17.96 -66.94
N PRO A 297 -32.97 -16.81 -67.27
CA PRO A 297 -33.35 -16.03 -68.43
C PRO A 297 -32.61 -16.52 -69.68
N VAL A 298 -33.37 -16.83 -70.72
CA VAL A 298 -32.89 -17.15 -72.07
C VAL A 298 -32.66 -15.84 -72.83
N SER A 299 -31.47 -15.67 -73.42
CA SER A 299 -31.16 -14.66 -74.43
C SER A 299 -31.39 -15.25 -75.82
N ASP A 300 -32.22 -14.60 -76.64
CA ASP A 300 -31.89 -14.09 -77.97
C ASP A 300 -33.15 -13.89 -78.83
N SER A 301 -33.40 -12.63 -79.19
CA SER A 301 -34.22 -12.26 -80.33
C SER A 301 -33.29 -11.75 -81.43
N GLY A 302 -32.88 -12.67 -82.30
CA GLY A 302 -32.26 -12.34 -83.58
C GLY A 302 -33.30 -11.69 -84.50
N GLY A 303 -32.92 -10.54 -85.06
CA GLY A 303 -33.66 -9.83 -86.09
C GLY A 303 -33.67 -10.61 -87.41
N GLY A 304 -34.72 -10.35 -88.20
CA GLY A 304 -34.95 -10.98 -89.50
C GLY A 304 -34.22 -10.31 -90.67
N ASP A 305 -34.47 -10.97 -91.80
CA ASP A 305 -34.47 -10.52 -93.19
C ASP A 305 -33.14 -10.38 -93.96
N SER A 306 -33.22 -10.98 -95.16
CA SER A 306 -32.33 -10.96 -96.35
C SER A 306 -31.04 -11.79 -96.34
#